data_AF-A0A7J6L8X1-F1
#
_entry.id   AF-A0A7J6L8X1-F1
#
_cell.length_a   1.000
_cell.length_b   1.000
_cell.length_c   1.000
_cell.angle_alpha   90.00
_cell.angle_beta   90.00
_cell.angle_gamma   90.00
#
_symmetry.space_group_name_H-M   'P 1'
#
loop_
_entity.id
_entity.type
_entity.pdbx_description
1 polymer ?
#
loop_
_entity_poly.entity_id
_entity_poly.type
_entity_poly.pdbx_seq_one_letter_code
_entity_poly.pdbx_strand_id
1 'polypeptide(L)'
;MSSQGSTLQNYNSELVKCIEDLREKREELNRQILKEEEDKGKIQKELAVLTDRLQRINESLVRKTQARNEYDKTIQETEAAYMKILESSQTLLHVLKRESVNLTKKKQLMASSPHRIGLILIDHGSPSPVWNKSHEDLLPKVEEELERRGLATMFYAVRWCHMEFVQPSVAETMNKLEAEGVSRVIAIPVFISVSSHSERDLPNILNIRFHPDQDSEMVRYTGHIPVTLCTPLDHQYGLLPKVIAQQAVDMMTDGRDPTRTAAVVLSHGDGCEHFWQHLHRDINDLVIERTGIKSCEGVYVQTLRSPAAQRRLRDYCKGAMVGVDTLLVLTAFNGTSGATFVTRAADGLAKRNEEGLPSGVVGCQTLFLSSPLMVSALVDCAVHACQVSTGRKEVPELQGEEKKSVPPYNPPFWLTRDAAPGHNDRTIIRPSTDRKAALEGPKTVGANNKTVGA
;
A
#
# COMPACT_ATOMS: atom_id res chain seq x y z
N MET A 1 -156.21 -10.01 -44.71
CA MET A 1 -155.44 -10.02 -43.43
C MET A 1 -154.24 -10.97 -43.45
N SER A 2 -153.93 -11.65 -44.57
CA SER A 2 -152.81 -12.62 -44.68
C SER A 2 -151.48 -12.01 -45.14
N SER A 3 -151.43 -10.78 -45.67
CA SER A 3 -150.16 -10.18 -46.15
C SER A 3 -149.30 -9.61 -45.01
N GLN A 4 -149.92 -8.93 -44.03
CA GLN A 4 -149.21 -8.31 -42.89
C GLN A 4 -148.52 -9.34 -41.97
N GLY A 5 -149.09 -10.53 -41.80
CA GLY A 5 -148.47 -11.61 -41.01
C GLY A 5 -147.19 -12.16 -41.62
N SER A 6 -147.13 -12.27 -42.96
CA SER A 6 -145.93 -12.75 -43.66
C SER A 6 -144.79 -11.73 -43.63
N THR A 7 -145.10 -10.44 -43.75
CA THR A 7 -144.09 -9.36 -43.67
C THR A 7 -143.47 -9.30 -42.27
N LEU A 8 -144.30 -9.43 -41.22
CA LEU A 8 -143.82 -9.44 -39.83
C LEU A 8 -142.95 -10.67 -39.52
N GLN A 9 -143.31 -11.82 -40.08
CA GLN A 9 -142.55 -13.06 -39.91
C GLN A 9 -141.21 -13.03 -40.63
N ASN A 10 -141.13 -12.38 -41.80
CA ASN A 10 -139.86 -12.09 -42.48
C ASN A 10 -138.98 -11.14 -41.66
N TYR A 11 -139.53 -10.03 -41.14
CA TYR A 11 -138.77 -9.11 -40.28
C TYR A 11 -138.25 -9.81 -39.02
N ASN A 12 -139.06 -10.65 -38.36
CA ASN A 12 -138.62 -11.40 -37.19
C ASN A 12 -137.51 -12.41 -37.53
N SER A 13 -137.60 -13.08 -38.68
CA SER A 13 -136.57 -14.03 -39.12
C SER A 13 -135.24 -13.33 -39.47
N GLU A 14 -135.30 -12.16 -40.10
CA GLU A 14 -134.11 -11.34 -40.37
C GLU A 14 -133.50 -10.77 -39.09
N LEU A 15 -134.32 -10.34 -38.12
CA LEU A 15 -133.85 -9.86 -36.82
C LEU A 15 -133.15 -10.96 -36.03
N VAL A 16 -133.73 -12.17 -35.97
CA VAL A 16 -133.09 -13.32 -35.30
C VAL A 16 -131.77 -13.67 -35.96
N LYS A 17 -131.71 -13.71 -37.30
CA LYS A 17 -130.47 -13.94 -38.04
C LYS A 17 -129.42 -12.88 -37.76
N CYS A 18 -129.79 -11.59 -37.77
CA CYS A 18 -128.88 -10.50 -37.39
C CYS A 18 -128.38 -10.64 -35.95
N ILE A 19 -129.22 -11.07 -35.00
CA ILE A 19 -128.83 -11.32 -33.61
C ILE A 19 -127.88 -12.52 -33.51
N GLU A 20 -128.12 -13.59 -34.26
CA GLU A 20 -127.23 -14.75 -34.32
C GLU A 20 -125.87 -14.39 -34.93
N ASP A 21 -125.84 -13.65 -36.04
CA ASP A 21 -124.62 -13.15 -36.66
C ASP A 21 -123.83 -12.24 -35.68
N LEU A 22 -124.53 -11.38 -34.92
CA LEU A 22 -123.91 -10.54 -33.90
C LEU A 22 -123.36 -11.36 -32.72
N ARG A 23 -124.07 -12.42 -32.31
CA ARG A 23 -123.59 -13.34 -31.27
C ARG A 23 -122.35 -14.10 -31.74
N GLU A 24 -122.33 -14.59 -32.97
CA GLU A 24 -121.17 -15.28 -33.53
C GLU A 24 -119.95 -14.34 -33.65
N LYS A 25 -120.16 -13.12 -34.16
CA LYS A 25 -119.10 -12.10 -34.19
C LYS A 25 -118.58 -11.75 -32.80
N ARG A 26 -119.45 -11.68 -31.79
CA ARG A 26 -119.05 -11.45 -30.40
C ARG A 26 -118.21 -12.61 -29.86
N GLU A 27 -118.61 -13.86 -30.08
CA GLU A 27 -117.85 -15.03 -29.63
C GLU A 27 -116.49 -15.12 -30.35
N GLU A 28 -116.43 -14.77 -31.63
CA GLU A 28 -115.17 -14.69 -32.37
C GLU A 28 -114.25 -13.60 -31.79
N LEU A 29 -114.79 -12.41 -31.51
CA LEU A 29 -114.04 -11.33 -30.86
C LEU A 29 -113.53 -11.76 -29.47
N ASN A 30 -114.35 -12.44 -28.68
CA ASN A 30 -113.96 -12.96 -27.36
C ASN A 30 -112.82 -13.96 -27.47
N ARG A 31 -112.84 -14.87 -28.46
CA ARG A 31 -111.72 -15.79 -28.71
C ARG A 31 -110.44 -15.06 -29.07
N GLN A 32 -110.52 -14.00 -29.88
CA GLN A 32 -109.37 -13.17 -30.22
C GLN A 32 -108.82 -12.43 -29.00
N ILE A 33 -109.68 -11.84 -28.17
CA ILE A 33 -109.30 -11.17 -26.91
C ILE A 33 -108.56 -12.15 -25.99
N LEU A 34 -109.12 -13.35 -25.78
CA LEU A 34 -108.49 -14.37 -24.92
C LEU A 34 -107.10 -14.77 -25.42
N LYS A 35 -106.94 -14.92 -26.73
CA LYS A 35 -105.64 -15.23 -27.34
C LYS A 35 -104.64 -14.08 -27.13
N GLU A 36 -105.07 -12.83 -27.33
CA GLU A 36 -104.22 -11.65 -27.09
C GLU A 36 -103.87 -11.48 -25.60
N GLU A 37 -104.78 -11.80 -24.68
CA GLU A 37 -104.52 -11.79 -23.24
C GLU A 37 -103.49 -12.86 -22.83
N GLU A 38 -103.55 -14.05 -23.42
CA GLU A 38 -102.56 -15.11 -23.21
C GLU A 38 -101.17 -14.70 -23.72
N ASP A 39 -101.10 -14.14 -24.94
CA ASP A 39 -99.85 -13.68 -25.55
C ASP A 39 -99.26 -12.49 -24.78
N LYS A 40 -100.11 -11.55 -24.33
CA LYS A 40 -99.72 -10.48 -23.40
C LYS A 40 -99.10 -11.04 -22.12
N GLY A 41 -99.71 -12.09 -21.54
CA GLY A 41 -99.19 -12.76 -20.35
C GLY A 41 -97.82 -13.41 -20.56
N LYS A 42 -97.57 -14.01 -21.73
CA LYS A 42 -96.26 -14.56 -22.11
C LYS A 42 -95.20 -13.47 -22.22
N ILE A 43 -95.51 -12.40 -22.97
CA ILE A 43 -94.61 -11.26 -23.16
C ILE A 43 -94.28 -10.59 -21.82
N GLN A 44 -95.26 -10.43 -20.92
CA GLN A 44 -95.03 -9.86 -19.58
C GLN A 44 -94.06 -10.70 -18.73
N LYS A 45 -94.15 -12.04 -18.80
CA LYS A 45 -93.21 -12.93 -18.11
C LYS A 45 -91.79 -12.81 -18.68
N GLU A 46 -91.65 -12.78 -20.01
CA GLU A 46 -90.36 -12.59 -20.66
C GLU A 46 -89.74 -11.23 -20.31
N LEU A 47 -90.55 -10.17 -20.30
CA LEU A 47 -90.12 -8.83 -19.89
C LEU A 47 -89.58 -8.82 -18.46
N ALA A 48 -90.23 -9.51 -17.53
CA ALA A 48 -89.76 -9.63 -16.16
C ALA A 48 -88.39 -10.33 -16.06
N VAL A 49 -88.19 -11.44 -16.79
CA VAL A 49 -86.91 -12.17 -16.83
C VAL A 49 -85.81 -11.33 -17.46
N LEU A 50 -86.10 -10.65 -18.57
CA LEU A 50 -85.15 -9.77 -19.24
C LEU A 50 -84.77 -8.57 -18.37
N THR A 51 -85.72 -8.04 -17.59
CA THR A 51 -85.47 -6.93 -16.65
C THR A 51 -84.54 -7.35 -15.51
N ASP A 52 -84.77 -8.52 -14.89
CA ASP A 52 -83.87 -9.06 -13.85
C ASP A 52 -82.46 -9.31 -14.41
N ARG A 53 -82.35 -9.88 -15.62
CA ARG A 53 -81.07 -10.09 -16.28
C ARG A 53 -80.34 -8.78 -16.57
N LEU A 54 -81.06 -7.75 -17.03
CA LEU A 54 -80.51 -6.42 -17.28
C LEU A 54 -79.99 -5.79 -15.97
N GLN A 55 -80.74 -5.91 -14.88
CA GLN A 55 -80.32 -5.42 -13.57
C GLN A 55 -79.03 -6.10 -13.09
N ARG A 56 -78.94 -7.44 -13.19
CA ARG A 56 -77.71 -8.18 -12.81
C ARG A 56 -76.50 -7.76 -13.65
N ILE A 57 -76.70 -7.54 -14.95
CA ILE A 57 -75.64 -7.05 -15.83
C ILE A 57 -75.23 -5.63 -15.43
N ASN A 58 -76.17 -4.73 -15.14
CA ASN A 58 -75.87 -3.37 -14.70
C ASN A 58 -75.08 -3.36 -13.38
N GLU A 59 -75.48 -4.16 -12.39
CA GLU A 59 -74.74 -4.29 -11.13
C GLU A 59 -73.33 -4.88 -11.33
N SER A 60 -73.17 -5.81 -12.28
CA SER A 60 -71.87 -6.35 -12.66
C SER A 60 -71.00 -5.29 -13.37
N LEU A 61 -71.58 -4.52 -14.27
CA LEU A 61 -70.92 -3.43 -14.99
C LEU A 61 -70.44 -2.34 -14.04
N VAL A 62 -71.27 -1.93 -13.08
CA VAL A 62 -70.89 -0.94 -12.06
C VAL A 62 -69.70 -1.45 -11.26
N ARG A 63 -69.76 -2.68 -10.74
CA ARG A 63 -68.64 -3.29 -9.97
C ARG A 63 -67.35 -3.38 -10.79
N LYS A 64 -67.43 -3.84 -12.05
CA LYS A 64 -66.25 -3.93 -12.94
C LYS A 64 -65.69 -2.56 -13.31
N THR A 65 -66.55 -1.56 -13.50
CA THR A 65 -66.12 -0.19 -13.80
C THR A 65 -65.39 0.42 -12.61
N GLN A 66 -65.89 0.21 -11.39
CA GLN A 66 -65.22 0.68 -10.18
C GLN A 66 -63.85 0.01 -10.00
N ALA A 67 -63.77 -1.32 -10.12
CA ALA A 67 -62.51 -2.05 -10.01
C ALA A 67 -61.49 -1.60 -11.08
N ARG A 68 -61.94 -1.39 -12.33
CA ARG A 68 -61.08 -0.84 -13.39
C ARG A 68 -60.52 0.54 -13.00
N ASN A 69 -61.37 1.43 -12.50
CA ASN A 69 -60.93 2.77 -12.08
C ASN A 69 -59.93 2.72 -10.91
N GLU A 70 -60.08 1.75 -10.00
CA GLU A 70 -59.11 1.51 -8.92
C GLU A 70 -57.77 1.04 -9.48
N TYR A 71 -57.77 0.09 -10.43
CA TYR A 71 -56.54 -0.33 -11.13
C TYR A 71 -55.88 0.83 -11.88
N ASP A 72 -56.65 1.62 -12.64
CA ASP A 72 -56.15 2.78 -13.38
C ASP A 72 -55.46 3.78 -12.45
N LYS A 73 -56.05 4.03 -11.27
CA LYS A 73 -55.45 4.89 -10.24
C LYS A 73 -54.14 4.32 -9.72
N THR A 74 -54.10 3.03 -9.37
CA THR A 74 -52.86 2.39 -8.89
C THR A 74 -51.76 2.40 -9.94
N ILE A 75 -52.09 2.14 -11.21
CA ILE A 75 -51.13 2.21 -12.32
C ILE A 75 -50.56 3.63 -12.42
N GLN A 76 -51.40 4.64 -12.43
CA GLN A 76 -50.97 6.04 -12.52
C GLN A 76 -50.06 6.45 -11.35
N GLU A 77 -50.42 6.09 -10.12
CA GLU A 77 -49.61 6.37 -8.92
C GLU A 77 -48.24 5.66 -8.97
N THR A 78 -48.22 4.41 -9.45
CA THR A 78 -46.98 3.62 -9.57
C THR A 78 -46.07 4.17 -10.67
N GLU A 79 -46.64 4.53 -11.83
CA GLU A 79 -45.90 5.15 -12.94
C GLU A 79 -45.29 6.50 -12.52
N ALA A 80 -46.05 7.33 -11.81
CA ALA A 80 -45.55 8.60 -11.29
C ALA A 80 -44.40 8.40 -10.28
N ALA A 81 -44.48 7.39 -9.41
CA ALA A 81 -43.40 7.06 -8.49
C ALA A 81 -42.15 6.54 -9.23
N TYR A 82 -42.33 5.71 -10.26
CA TYR A 82 -41.24 5.20 -11.08
C TYR A 82 -40.50 6.32 -11.83
N MET A 83 -41.24 7.29 -12.41
CA MET A 83 -40.64 8.45 -13.08
C MET A 83 -39.75 9.27 -12.14
N LYS A 84 -40.16 9.47 -10.88
CA LYS A 84 -39.34 10.17 -9.87
C LYS A 84 -38.04 9.43 -9.54
N ILE A 85 -38.07 8.10 -9.46
CA ILE A 85 -36.86 7.28 -9.25
C ILE A 85 -35.90 7.45 -10.44
N LEU A 86 -36.44 7.47 -11.66
CA LEU A 86 -35.66 7.64 -12.88
C LEU A 86 -34.99 9.02 -12.95
N GLU A 87 -35.71 10.10 -12.60
CA GLU A 87 -35.16 11.46 -12.50
C GLU A 87 -34.07 11.57 -11.42
N SER A 88 -34.29 10.97 -10.25
CA SER A 88 -33.29 10.92 -9.16
C SER A 88 -32.02 10.19 -9.61
N SER A 89 -32.17 9.07 -10.31
CA SER A 89 -31.06 8.28 -10.84
C SER A 89 -30.27 9.02 -11.92
N GLN A 90 -30.95 9.74 -12.81
CA GLN A 90 -30.29 10.60 -13.81
C GLN A 90 -29.52 11.75 -13.17
N THR A 91 -30.07 12.37 -12.13
CA THR A 91 -29.40 13.45 -11.38
C THR A 91 -28.13 12.94 -10.70
N LEU A 92 -28.19 11.79 -10.03
CA LEU A 92 -27.03 11.14 -9.43
C LEU A 92 -25.95 10.82 -10.47
N LEU A 93 -26.35 10.29 -11.63
CA LEU A 93 -25.42 10.00 -12.73
C LEU A 93 -24.76 11.28 -13.27
N HIS A 94 -25.51 12.39 -13.34
CA HIS A 94 -24.96 13.67 -13.77
C HIS A 94 -23.94 14.22 -12.77
N VAL A 95 -24.25 14.16 -11.46
CA VAL A 95 -23.30 14.54 -10.40
C VAL A 95 -22.04 13.66 -10.46
N LEU A 96 -22.19 12.35 -10.60
CA LEU A 96 -21.05 11.43 -10.72
C LEU A 96 -20.18 11.73 -11.96
N LYS A 97 -20.79 11.96 -13.13
CA LYS A 97 -20.06 12.34 -14.35
C LYS A 97 -19.32 13.67 -14.16
N ARG A 98 -19.96 14.66 -13.54
CA ARG A 98 -19.35 15.96 -13.26
C ARG A 98 -18.16 15.84 -12.31
N GLU A 99 -18.31 15.12 -11.20
CA GLU A 99 -17.23 14.88 -10.25
C GLU A 99 -16.09 14.08 -10.87
N SER A 100 -16.38 13.07 -11.70
CA SER A 100 -15.36 12.31 -12.44
C SER A 100 -14.53 13.18 -13.39
N VAL A 101 -15.17 14.08 -14.13
CA VAL A 101 -14.46 15.04 -15.01
C VAL A 101 -13.65 16.04 -14.19
N ASN A 102 -14.20 16.55 -13.09
CA ASN A 102 -13.50 17.47 -12.19
C ASN A 102 -12.26 16.81 -11.55
N LEU A 103 -12.37 15.56 -11.11
CA LEU A 103 -11.24 14.77 -10.60
C LEU A 103 -10.18 14.56 -11.68
N THR A 104 -10.59 14.30 -12.93
CA THR A 104 -9.67 14.14 -14.06
C THR A 104 -8.94 15.44 -14.40
N LYS A 105 -9.65 16.59 -14.40
CA LYS A 105 -9.05 17.92 -14.56
C LYS A 105 -8.11 18.26 -13.40
N LYS A 106 -8.50 17.94 -12.16
CA LYS A 106 -7.65 18.15 -10.97
C LYS A 106 -6.38 17.31 -11.05
N LYS A 107 -6.48 16.06 -11.53
CA LYS A 107 -5.33 15.17 -11.80
C LYS A 107 -4.42 15.72 -12.91
N GLN A 108 -4.99 16.25 -14.00
CA GLN A 108 -4.22 16.88 -15.08
C GLN A 108 -3.53 18.17 -14.63
N LEU A 109 -4.19 19.00 -13.82
CA LEU A 109 -3.61 20.21 -13.22
C LEU A 109 -2.48 19.86 -12.24
N MET A 110 -2.62 18.78 -11.46
CA MET A 110 -1.55 18.27 -10.59
C MET A 110 -0.38 17.67 -11.39
N ALA A 111 -0.63 17.10 -12.56
CA ALA A 111 0.42 16.58 -13.46
C ALA A 111 1.18 17.69 -14.21
N SER A 112 0.63 18.90 -14.32
CA SER A 112 1.26 20.04 -15.01
C SER A 112 2.14 20.93 -14.11
N SER A 113 2.14 20.69 -12.79
CA SER A 113 3.05 21.39 -11.87
C SER A 113 4.45 20.80 -11.99
N PRO A 114 5.53 21.61 -11.96
CA PRO A 114 6.89 21.09 -11.95
C PRO A 114 7.04 20.12 -10.77
N HIS A 115 7.52 18.90 -11.03
CA HIS A 115 7.80 17.91 -9.99
C HIS A 115 8.73 18.54 -8.95
N ARG A 116 8.16 18.92 -7.79
CA ARG A 116 8.94 19.32 -6.63
C ARG A 116 9.44 18.04 -5.98
N ILE A 117 10.72 17.76 -6.13
CA ILE A 117 11.35 16.54 -5.60
C ILE A 117 12.10 16.92 -4.33
N GLY A 118 11.79 16.28 -3.21
CA GLY A 118 12.56 16.39 -1.97
C GLY A 118 13.66 15.34 -1.92
N LEU A 119 14.81 15.67 -1.34
CA LEU A 119 15.87 14.74 -0.96
C LEU A 119 15.97 14.73 0.56
N ILE A 120 15.87 13.55 1.17
CA ILE A 120 16.12 13.37 2.61
C ILE A 120 17.30 12.43 2.83
N LEU A 121 18.22 12.85 3.70
CA LEU A 121 19.34 12.07 4.20
C LEU A 121 18.98 11.61 5.60
N ILE A 122 19.06 10.31 5.85
CA ILE A 122 18.49 9.68 7.06
C ILE A 122 19.60 8.97 7.83
N ASP A 123 19.79 9.34 9.09
CA ASP A 123 20.61 8.57 10.01
C ASP A 123 19.78 7.98 11.16
N HIS A 124 20.43 7.27 12.09
CA HIS A 124 19.76 6.77 13.28
C HIS A 124 19.34 7.90 14.22
N GLY A 125 20.19 8.91 14.39
CA GLY A 125 20.15 9.82 15.52
C GLY A 125 20.89 9.24 16.73
N SER A 126 21.29 10.10 17.65
CA SER A 126 21.99 9.70 18.88
C SER A 126 21.64 10.62 20.03
N PRO A 127 21.65 10.13 21.29
CA PRO A 127 21.69 11.01 22.45
C PRO A 127 22.95 11.89 22.52
N SER A 128 23.98 11.63 21.69
CA SER A 128 25.21 12.41 21.63
C SER A 128 25.09 13.61 20.67
N PRO A 129 25.14 14.86 21.16
CA PRO A 129 25.06 16.04 20.30
C PRO A 129 26.21 16.13 19.28
N VAL A 130 27.41 15.71 19.68
CA VAL A 130 28.61 15.70 18.81
C VAL A 130 28.45 14.72 17.66
N TRP A 131 27.81 13.57 17.90
CA TRP A 131 27.53 12.60 16.84
C TRP A 131 26.51 13.16 15.85
N ASN A 132 25.39 13.72 16.33
CA ASN A 132 24.36 14.32 15.47
C ASN A 132 24.95 15.45 14.62
N LYS A 133 25.75 16.32 15.23
CA LYS A 133 26.39 17.43 14.52
C LYS A 133 27.31 16.94 13.38
N SER A 134 28.09 15.88 13.62
CA SER A 134 28.98 15.32 12.58
C SER A 134 28.24 14.75 11.36
N HIS A 135 26.97 14.40 11.54
CA HIS A 135 26.07 13.92 10.51
C HIS A 135 25.38 15.09 9.79
N GLU A 136 24.80 16.03 10.56
CA GLU A 136 24.17 17.25 10.02
C GLU A 136 25.13 18.10 9.17
N ASP A 137 26.42 18.12 9.51
CA ASP A 137 27.46 18.84 8.75
C ASP A 137 27.72 18.28 7.35
N LEU A 138 27.14 17.13 6.99
CA LEU A 138 27.13 16.64 5.61
C LEU A 138 26.12 17.37 4.72
N LEU A 139 25.02 17.86 5.29
CA LEU A 139 23.96 18.53 4.52
C LEU A 139 24.49 19.71 3.67
N PRO A 140 25.20 20.70 4.26
CA PRO A 140 25.73 21.82 3.46
C PRO A 140 26.74 21.36 2.39
N LYS A 141 27.50 20.29 2.65
CA LYS A 141 28.45 19.73 1.66
C LYS A 141 27.74 19.08 0.48
N VAL A 142 26.62 18.40 0.74
CA VAL A 142 25.78 17.82 -0.31
C VAL A 142 25.14 18.94 -1.14
N GLU A 143 24.66 20.01 -0.50
CA GLU A 143 24.10 21.18 -1.19
C GLU A 143 25.16 21.88 -2.05
N GLU A 144 26.36 22.14 -1.51
CA GLU A 144 27.49 22.70 -2.25
C GLU A 144 27.89 21.83 -3.45
N GLU A 145 27.95 20.51 -3.28
CA GLU A 145 28.30 19.59 -4.36
C GLU A 145 27.22 19.54 -5.45
N LEU A 146 25.93 19.65 -5.09
CA LEU A 146 24.84 19.79 -6.04
C LEU A 146 24.95 21.10 -6.82
N GLU A 147 25.25 22.23 -6.16
CA GLU A 147 25.48 23.52 -6.80
C GLU A 147 26.67 23.47 -7.76
N ARG A 148 27.80 22.94 -7.30
CA ARG A 148 29.03 22.78 -8.09
C ARG A 148 28.81 21.99 -9.38
N ARG A 149 27.90 21.00 -9.35
CA ARG A 149 27.53 20.16 -10.50
C ARG A 149 26.40 20.75 -11.35
N GLY A 150 25.84 21.92 -11.00
CA GLY A 150 24.70 22.51 -11.70
C GLY A 150 23.39 21.75 -11.49
N LEU A 151 23.25 21.03 -10.37
CA LEU A 151 22.14 20.14 -10.05
C LEU A 151 21.27 20.67 -8.89
N ALA A 152 21.54 21.87 -8.36
CA ALA A 152 20.78 22.45 -7.25
C ALA A 152 19.27 22.54 -7.52
N THR A 153 18.86 22.82 -8.76
CA THR A 153 17.44 22.89 -9.14
C THR A 153 16.78 21.52 -9.33
N MET A 154 17.53 20.42 -9.23
CA MET A 154 16.98 19.06 -9.33
C MET A 154 16.13 18.71 -8.11
N PHE A 155 16.49 19.24 -6.94
CA PHE A 155 15.79 19.01 -5.69
C PHE A 155 15.20 20.34 -5.19
N TYR A 156 13.90 20.35 -4.93
CA TYR A 156 13.22 21.50 -4.32
C TYR A 156 13.70 21.76 -2.89
N ALA A 157 14.00 20.68 -2.16
CA ALA A 157 14.49 20.75 -0.79
C ALA A 157 15.44 19.57 -0.53
N VAL A 158 16.54 19.84 0.16
CA VAL A 158 17.41 18.82 0.77
C VAL A 158 17.27 18.95 2.29
N ARG A 159 17.06 17.84 3.00
CA ARG A 159 16.89 17.82 4.46
C ARG A 159 17.65 16.67 5.10
N TRP A 160 18.13 16.90 6.31
CA TRP A 160 18.63 15.85 7.19
C TRP A 160 17.55 15.48 8.21
N CYS A 161 17.40 14.19 8.51
CA CYS A 161 16.48 13.73 9.56
C CYS A 161 16.96 12.43 10.21
N HIS A 162 16.36 12.14 11.36
CA HIS A 162 16.77 11.06 12.24
C HIS A 162 15.66 10.02 12.39
N MET A 163 16.03 8.74 12.52
CA MET A 163 15.06 7.68 12.84
C MET A 163 14.57 7.77 14.29
N GLU A 164 15.47 8.10 15.22
CA GLU A 164 15.26 8.01 16.67
C GLU A 164 16.05 9.06 17.47
N PHE A 165 15.74 9.16 18.76
CA PHE A 165 16.35 10.02 19.80
C PHE A 165 16.24 11.54 19.64
N VAL A 166 16.32 12.06 18.42
CA VAL A 166 16.43 13.50 18.14
C VAL A 166 15.54 13.93 16.99
N GLN A 167 15.18 15.21 16.98
CA GLN A 167 14.40 15.84 15.92
C GLN A 167 15.34 16.55 14.92
N PRO A 168 14.93 16.69 13.64
CA PRO A 168 13.64 16.28 13.09
C PRO A 168 13.59 14.78 12.77
N SER A 169 12.49 14.15 13.14
CA SER A 169 12.22 12.76 12.79
C SER A 169 11.92 12.61 11.30
N VAL A 170 12.08 11.40 10.77
CA VAL A 170 11.70 11.09 9.37
C VAL A 170 10.23 11.47 9.10
N ALA A 171 9.29 11.09 9.97
CA ALA A 171 7.87 11.38 9.77
C ALA A 171 7.55 12.88 9.82
N GLU A 172 8.14 13.64 10.75
CA GLU A 172 7.96 15.09 10.80
C GLU A 172 8.51 15.76 9.55
N THR A 173 9.68 15.31 9.07
CA THR A 173 10.31 15.83 7.85
C THR A 173 9.43 15.56 6.63
N MET A 174 8.90 14.35 6.50
CA MET A 174 7.97 13.99 5.42
C MET A 174 6.68 14.83 5.45
N ASN A 175 6.09 15.03 6.62
CA ASN A 175 4.90 15.88 6.78
C ASN A 175 5.17 17.35 6.38
N LYS A 176 6.34 17.90 6.73
CA LYS A 176 6.74 19.25 6.31
C LYS A 176 6.92 19.35 4.80
N LEU A 177 7.61 18.39 4.18
CA LEU A 177 7.78 18.35 2.72
C LEU A 177 6.42 18.27 2.01
N GLU A 178 5.46 17.50 2.53
CA GLU A 178 4.10 17.44 1.98
C GLU A 178 3.38 18.78 2.06
N ALA A 179 3.47 19.46 3.21
CA ALA A 179 2.91 20.79 3.39
C ALA A 179 3.55 21.84 2.47
N GLU A 180 4.83 21.67 2.10
CA GLU A 180 5.56 22.51 1.15
C GLU A 180 5.21 22.21 -0.34
N GLY A 181 4.35 21.22 -0.58
CA GLY A 181 3.91 20.81 -1.91
C GLY A 181 4.93 19.93 -2.65
N VAL A 182 5.83 19.24 -1.92
CA VAL A 182 6.69 18.22 -2.50
C VAL A 182 5.85 17.08 -3.05
N SER A 183 6.15 16.69 -4.29
CA SER A 183 5.38 15.71 -5.07
C SER A 183 6.03 14.32 -5.12
N ARG A 184 7.30 14.20 -4.71
CA ARG A 184 8.07 12.95 -4.57
C ARG A 184 9.26 13.17 -3.64
N VAL A 185 9.63 12.16 -2.88
CA VAL A 185 10.83 12.18 -2.03
C VAL A 185 11.80 11.07 -2.43
N ILE A 186 13.08 11.43 -2.56
CA ILE A 186 14.21 10.49 -2.58
C ILE A 186 14.75 10.40 -1.16
N ALA A 187 14.78 9.19 -0.61
CA ALA A 187 15.26 8.92 0.74
C ALA A 187 16.55 8.12 0.69
N ILE A 188 17.63 8.66 1.26
CA ILE A 188 18.93 7.97 1.33
C ILE A 188 19.25 7.63 2.78
N PRO A 189 19.28 6.35 3.15
CA PRO A 189 19.79 5.93 4.45
C PRO A 189 21.32 6.07 4.48
N VAL A 190 21.81 6.95 5.34
CA VAL A 190 23.22 7.12 5.66
C VAL A 190 23.59 6.09 6.73
N PHE A 191 23.42 4.81 6.39
CA PHE A 191 23.84 3.65 7.20
C PHE A 191 25.00 2.94 6.53
N ILE A 192 25.92 2.41 7.32
CA ILE A 192 27.09 1.72 6.76
C ILE A 192 26.66 0.56 5.88
N SER A 193 25.83 -0.34 6.37
CA SER A 193 25.41 -1.52 5.62
C SER A 193 23.96 -1.89 5.95
N VAL A 194 23.41 -2.81 5.17
CA VAL A 194 22.08 -3.38 5.36
C VAL A 194 21.92 -3.96 6.77
N SER A 195 20.80 -3.63 7.41
CA SER A 195 20.42 -4.10 8.75
C SER A 195 18.90 -4.20 8.87
N SER A 196 18.39 -4.62 10.04
CA SER A 196 16.94 -4.56 10.33
C SER A 196 16.38 -3.15 10.17
N HIS A 197 17.19 -2.12 10.43
CA HIS A 197 16.78 -0.73 10.29
C HIS A 197 16.51 -0.34 8.83
N SER A 198 17.38 -0.75 7.88
CA SER A 198 17.17 -0.46 6.46
C SER A 198 16.10 -1.35 5.82
N GLU A 199 15.97 -2.60 6.29
CA GLU A 199 15.07 -3.60 5.68
C GLU A 199 13.64 -3.60 6.24
N ARG A 200 13.45 -3.15 7.49
CA ARG A 200 12.16 -3.24 8.19
C ARG A 200 11.70 -1.90 8.74
N ASP A 201 12.53 -1.26 9.56
CA ASP A 201 12.10 -0.06 10.32
C ASP A 201 11.90 1.14 9.39
N LEU A 202 12.90 1.48 8.59
CA LEU A 202 12.83 2.65 7.71
C LEU A 202 11.74 2.51 6.62
N PRO A 203 11.55 1.35 5.96
CA PRO A 203 10.40 1.12 5.08
C PRO A 203 9.05 1.28 5.79
N ASN A 204 8.94 0.90 7.07
CA ASN A 204 7.72 1.10 7.85
C ASN A 204 7.50 2.58 8.17
N ILE A 205 8.53 3.28 8.66
CA ILE A 205 8.49 4.72 8.97
C ILE A 205 8.10 5.55 7.73
N LEU A 206 8.71 5.27 6.58
CA LEU A 206 8.40 5.92 5.29
C LEU A 206 7.09 5.44 4.68
N ASN A 207 6.40 4.50 5.34
CA ASN A 207 5.12 3.95 4.91
C ASN A 207 5.18 3.31 3.51
N ILE A 208 6.33 2.67 3.23
CA ILE A 208 6.58 1.87 2.03
C ILE A 208 6.18 0.41 2.26
N ARG A 209 6.46 -0.15 3.45
CA ARG A 209 6.11 -1.54 3.79
C ARG A 209 5.69 -1.66 5.25
N PHE A 210 4.50 -2.22 5.50
CA PHE A 210 4.02 -2.43 6.86
C PHE A 210 4.49 -3.77 7.44
N HIS A 211 4.94 -3.73 8.69
CA HIS A 211 5.31 -4.92 9.46
C HIS A 211 4.45 -4.97 10.74
N PRO A 212 3.43 -5.85 10.82
CA PRO A 212 2.47 -5.88 11.93
C PRO A 212 3.08 -6.27 13.28
N ASP A 213 4.21 -6.99 13.27
CA ASP A 213 4.90 -7.46 14.47
C ASP A 213 5.85 -6.40 15.07
N GLN A 214 5.87 -5.17 14.54
CA GLN A 214 6.68 -4.08 15.09
C GLN A 214 5.96 -3.35 16.22
N ASP A 215 6.45 -3.57 17.43
CA ASP A 215 6.18 -2.75 18.62
C ASP A 215 7.19 -1.60 18.65
N SER A 216 7.22 -0.76 17.60
CA SER A 216 8.20 0.34 17.52
C SER A 216 7.59 1.64 18.03
N GLU A 217 8.23 2.27 19.03
CA GLU A 217 7.95 3.65 19.46
C GLU A 217 8.16 4.70 18.34
N MET A 218 8.66 4.28 17.16
CA MET A 218 8.95 5.13 16.02
C MET A 218 7.66 5.58 15.30
N VAL A 219 7.54 6.89 15.09
CA VAL A 219 6.38 7.51 14.44
C VAL A 219 6.41 7.26 12.93
N ARG A 220 5.33 6.68 12.39
CA ARG A 220 5.16 6.42 10.96
C ARG A 220 4.59 7.64 10.23
N TYR A 221 5.13 7.94 9.05
CA TYR A 221 4.57 8.91 8.12
C TYR A 221 3.27 8.37 7.49
N THR A 222 2.13 9.07 7.66
CA THR A 222 0.82 8.61 7.16
C THR A 222 0.36 9.29 5.89
N GLY A 223 1.13 10.25 5.37
CA GLY A 223 0.79 11.00 4.17
C GLY A 223 1.05 10.25 2.85
N HIS A 224 0.86 10.97 1.73
CA HIS A 224 0.68 10.36 0.41
C HIS A 224 1.83 10.59 -0.58
N ILE A 225 2.89 11.29 -0.17
CA ILE A 225 4.01 11.55 -1.09
C ILE A 225 4.65 10.22 -1.54
N PRO A 226 4.83 9.99 -2.86
CA PRO A 226 5.66 8.92 -3.37
C PRO A 226 7.09 8.97 -2.81
N VAL A 227 7.62 7.84 -2.38
CA VAL A 227 8.98 7.75 -1.82
C VAL A 227 9.79 6.73 -2.60
N THR A 228 11.01 7.09 -2.98
CA THR A 228 12.03 6.17 -3.47
C THR A 228 13.11 6.04 -2.41
N LEU A 229 13.14 4.89 -1.73
CA LEU A 229 14.17 4.56 -0.75
C LEU A 229 15.38 3.95 -1.46
N CYS A 230 16.54 4.58 -1.26
CA CYS A 230 17.82 4.15 -1.81
C CYS A 230 18.49 3.10 -0.90
N THR A 231 19.50 2.41 -1.41
CA THR A 231 20.31 1.48 -0.63
C THR A 231 21.23 2.20 0.37
N PRO A 232 21.65 1.51 1.45
CA PRO A 232 22.70 2.00 2.36
C PRO A 232 24.06 2.19 1.66
N LEU A 233 25.04 2.72 2.40
CA LEU A 233 26.32 3.19 1.87
C LEU A 233 27.22 2.08 1.31
N ASP A 234 27.03 0.83 1.74
CA ASP A 234 27.74 -0.36 1.24
C ASP A 234 27.48 -0.64 -0.24
N HIS A 235 26.28 -0.33 -0.73
CA HIS A 235 25.91 -0.51 -2.13
C HIS A 235 26.27 0.70 -3.02
N GLN A 236 26.66 1.83 -2.44
CA GLN A 236 26.90 3.06 -3.20
C GLN A 236 28.28 3.05 -3.85
N TYR A 237 28.39 2.56 -5.10
CA TYR A 237 29.57 2.71 -5.96
C TYR A 237 30.91 2.21 -5.35
N GLY A 238 30.85 1.20 -4.46
CA GLY A 238 32.01 0.67 -3.75
C GLY A 238 32.65 1.69 -2.79
N LEU A 239 31.84 2.57 -2.20
CA LEU A 239 32.28 3.65 -1.32
C LEU A 239 33.05 3.13 -0.10
N LEU A 240 32.51 2.14 0.62
CA LEU A 240 33.12 1.64 1.86
C LEU A 240 34.55 1.15 1.68
N PRO A 241 34.86 0.23 0.75
CA PRO A 241 36.24 -0.17 0.46
C PRO A 241 37.15 1.03 0.17
N LYS A 242 36.71 1.96 -0.69
CA LYS A 242 37.54 3.11 -1.09
C LYS A 242 37.85 4.04 0.08
N VAL A 243 36.86 4.34 0.91
CA VAL A 243 37.04 5.25 2.07
C VAL A 243 37.91 4.59 3.13
N ILE A 244 37.71 3.32 3.44
CA ILE A 244 38.49 2.62 4.46
C ILE A 244 39.93 2.38 3.98
N ALA A 245 40.13 2.05 2.71
CA ALA A 245 41.46 1.98 2.13
C ALA A 245 42.16 3.35 2.15
N GLN A 246 41.43 4.44 1.92
CA GLN A 246 41.98 5.78 2.08
C GLN A 246 42.38 6.09 3.53
N GLN A 247 41.59 5.67 4.54
CA GLN A 247 42.00 5.79 5.95
C GLN A 247 43.35 5.11 6.20
N ALA A 248 43.56 3.91 5.63
CA ALA A 248 44.82 3.20 5.76
C ALA A 248 45.98 3.97 5.10
N VAL A 249 45.78 4.48 3.88
CA VAL A 249 46.76 5.31 3.17
C VAL A 249 47.12 6.55 3.99
N ASP A 250 46.13 7.26 4.54
CA ASP A 250 46.35 8.48 5.33
C ASP A 250 47.14 8.18 6.63
N MET A 251 47.00 6.97 7.18
CA MET A 251 47.72 6.53 8.39
C MET A 251 49.12 5.99 8.08
N MET A 252 49.43 5.67 6.82
CA MET A 252 50.76 5.29 6.34
C MET A 252 51.65 6.51 6.12
N THR A 253 51.94 7.23 7.22
CA THR A 253 52.82 8.40 7.23
C THR A 253 54.27 8.06 6.89
N ASP A 254 55.03 9.04 6.39
CA ASP A 254 56.47 8.91 6.11
C ASP A 254 57.23 8.28 7.28
N GLY A 255 57.80 7.09 7.06
CA GLY A 255 58.56 6.33 8.05
C GLY A 255 57.92 5.03 8.55
N ARG A 256 56.66 4.71 8.20
CA ARG A 256 56.10 3.37 8.47
C ARG A 256 56.52 2.38 7.39
N ASP A 257 57.14 1.27 7.80
CA ASP A 257 57.45 0.16 6.91
C ASP A 257 56.18 -0.69 6.66
N PRO A 258 55.67 -0.78 5.41
CA PRO A 258 54.49 -1.58 5.10
C PRO A 258 54.65 -3.06 5.47
N THR A 259 55.84 -3.63 5.32
CA THR A 259 56.12 -5.04 5.63
C THR A 259 56.09 -5.34 7.13
N ARG A 260 56.22 -4.28 7.95
CA ARG A 260 56.13 -4.29 9.41
C ARG A 260 54.83 -3.69 9.93
N THR A 261 53.85 -3.45 9.06
CA THR A 261 52.56 -2.86 9.43
C THR A 261 51.43 -3.81 9.06
N ALA A 262 50.45 -3.97 9.94
CA ALA A 262 49.19 -4.65 9.67
C ALA A 262 48.00 -3.71 9.93
N ALA A 263 46.81 -4.08 9.48
CA ALA A 263 45.58 -3.36 9.76
C ALA A 263 44.46 -4.28 10.24
N VAL A 264 43.57 -3.73 11.07
CA VAL A 264 42.31 -4.34 11.45
C VAL A 264 41.16 -3.39 11.14
N VAL A 265 40.13 -3.88 10.47
CA VAL A 265 38.90 -3.14 10.15
C VAL A 265 37.86 -3.49 11.20
N LEU A 266 37.47 -2.50 12.00
CA LEU A 266 36.39 -2.66 12.97
C LEU A 266 35.04 -2.42 12.29
N SER A 267 34.09 -3.33 12.54
CA SER A 267 32.69 -3.20 12.14
C SER A 267 31.73 -3.60 13.26
N HIS A 268 30.46 -3.22 13.12
CA HIS A 268 29.44 -3.50 14.13
C HIS A 268 29.24 -5.00 14.37
N GLY A 269 28.93 -5.78 13.33
CA GLY A 269 28.52 -7.19 13.49
C GLY A 269 27.22 -7.31 14.29
N ASP A 270 26.09 -7.15 13.60
CA ASP A 270 24.75 -7.13 14.18
C ASP A 270 23.82 -8.14 13.47
N GLY A 271 24.18 -9.42 13.49
CA GLY A 271 23.38 -10.51 12.90
C GLY A 271 23.41 -10.57 11.36
N CYS A 272 24.28 -9.79 10.75
CA CYS A 272 24.50 -9.68 9.30
C CYS A 272 25.93 -10.09 8.91
N GLU A 273 26.55 -11.02 9.66
CA GLU A 273 27.97 -11.36 9.56
C GLU A 273 28.36 -11.87 8.16
N HIS A 274 27.45 -12.54 7.46
CA HIS A 274 27.72 -13.02 6.09
C HIS A 274 27.91 -11.89 5.07
N PHE A 275 27.27 -10.74 5.28
CA PHE A 275 27.43 -9.55 4.41
C PHE A 275 28.75 -8.86 4.69
N TRP A 276 29.05 -8.68 5.97
CA TRP A 276 30.32 -8.14 6.40
C TRP A 276 31.53 -9.01 6.01
N GLN A 277 31.38 -10.33 5.88
CA GLN A 277 32.47 -11.19 5.41
C GLN A 277 32.92 -10.86 3.98
N HIS A 278 31.98 -10.65 3.05
CA HIS A 278 32.31 -10.28 1.66
C HIS A 278 32.89 -8.87 1.62
N LEU A 279 32.24 -7.92 2.30
CA LEU A 279 32.69 -6.54 2.36
C LEU A 279 34.08 -6.40 3.01
N HIS A 280 34.36 -7.14 4.09
CA HIS A 280 35.69 -7.17 4.69
C HIS A 280 36.74 -7.68 3.72
N ARG A 281 36.43 -8.70 2.89
CA ARG A 281 37.39 -9.18 1.89
C ARG A 281 37.77 -8.06 0.91
N ASP A 282 36.78 -7.38 0.35
CA ASP A 282 37.01 -6.29 -0.60
C ASP A 282 37.76 -5.11 0.03
N ILE A 283 37.43 -4.78 1.29
CA ILE A 283 38.15 -3.76 2.05
C ILE A 283 39.60 -4.19 2.28
N ASN A 284 39.83 -5.41 2.76
CA ASN A 284 41.16 -5.91 3.12
C ASN A 284 42.06 -5.96 1.90
N ASP A 285 41.57 -6.50 0.79
CA ASP A 285 42.30 -6.59 -0.47
C ASP A 285 42.70 -5.20 -0.96
N LEU A 286 41.75 -4.24 -0.97
CA LEU A 286 42.03 -2.88 -1.42
C LEU A 286 42.95 -2.10 -0.47
N VAL A 287 42.86 -2.33 0.84
CA VAL A 287 43.78 -1.77 1.84
C VAL A 287 45.20 -2.27 1.56
N ILE A 288 45.38 -3.58 1.40
CA ILE A 288 46.69 -4.18 1.12
C ILE A 288 47.23 -3.67 -0.21
N GLU A 289 46.41 -3.66 -1.26
CA GLU A 289 46.79 -3.17 -2.59
C GLU A 289 47.30 -1.73 -2.54
N ARG A 290 46.63 -0.83 -1.83
CA ARG A 290 46.97 0.60 -1.81
C ARG A 290 48.14 0.96 -0.90
N THR A 291 48.41 0.14 0.12
CA THR A 291 49.38 0.48 1.18
C THR A 291 50.60 -0.43 1.21
N GLY A 292 50.51 -1.63 0.63
CA GLY A 292 51.53 -2.67 0.70
C GLY A 292 51.70 -3.28 2.09
N ILE A 293 50.75 -3.05 3.01
CA ILE A 293 50.85 -3.58 4.38
C ILE A 293 50.83 -5.10 4.41
N LYS A 294 51.46 -5.68 5.44
CA LYS A 294 51.64 -7.13 5.59
C LYS A 294 50.33 -7.92 5.59
N SER A 295 49.32 -7.41 6.27
CA SER A 295 48.01 -8.06 6.38
C SER A 295 46.91 -7.07 6.77
N CYS A 296 45.67 -7.39 6.38
CA CYS A 296 44.47 -6.69 6.79
C CYS A 296 43.35 -7.68 7.08
N GLU A 297 42.68 -7.53 8.21
CA GLU A 297 41.60 -8.42 8.66
C GLU A 297 40.42 -7.65 9.24
N GLY A 298 39.23 -8.25 9.21
CA GLY A 298 38.00 -7.63 9.75
C GLY A 298 37.61 -8.20 11.11
N VAL A 299 37.17 -7.34 12.04
CA VAL A 299 36.77 -7.71 13.40
C VAL A 299 35.44 -7.06 13.80
N TYR A 300 34.55 -7.88 14.35
CA TYR A 300 33.27 -7.45 14.88
C TYR A 300 33.40 -6.98 16.33
N VAL A 301 33.08 -5.71 16.58
CA VAL A 301 33.24 -5.08 17.90
C VAL A 301 31.96 -4.47 18.47
N GLN A 302 30.85 -4.52 17.74
CA GLN A 302 29.60 -3.83 18.07
C GLN A 302 29.88 -2.35 18.37
N THR A 303 29.43 -1.85 19.51
CA THR A 303 29.68 -0.46 19.94
C THR A 303 30.93 -0.31 20.81
N LEU A 304 31.67 -1.40 21.07
CA LEU A 304 32.85 -1.46 21.96
C LEU A 304 32.59 -0.85 23.36
N ARG A 305 31.33 -0.86 23.81
CA ARG A 305 30.93 -0.32 25.12
C ARG A 305 31.10 -1.32 26.25
N SER A 306 31.00 -2.62 25.97
CA SER A 306 31.09 -3.66 27.00
C SER A 306 32.54 -3.99 27.36
N PRO A 307 32.84 -4.30 28.64
CA PRO A 307 34.16 -4.76 29.04
C PRO A 307 34.65 -5.99 28.26
N ALA A 308 33.74 -6.90 27.92
CA ALA A 308 34.04 -8.09 27.13
C ALA A 308 34.49 -7.73 25.70
N ALA A 309 33.82 -6.78 25.03
CA ALA A 309 34.23 -6.33 23.70
C ALA A 309 35.61 -5.64 23.73
N GLN A 310 35.88 -4.84 24.78
CA GLN A 310 37.18 -4.18 24.96
C GLN A 310 38.31 -5.19 25.18
N ARG A 311 38.09 -6.22 25.99
CA ARG A 311 39.06 -7.33 26.17
C ARG A 311 39.29 -8.11 24.87
N ARG A 312 38.22 -8.44 24.14
CA ARG A 312 38.32 -9.12 22.83
C ARG A 312 39.17 -8.31 21.84
N LEU A 313 38.95 -6.99 21.75
CA LEU A 313 39.76 -6.14 20.90
C LEU A 313 41.24 -6.17 21.32
N ARG A 314 41.53 -6.05 22.63
CA ARG A 314 42.90 -6.14 23.14
C ARG A 314 43.56 -7.46 22.77
N ASP A 315 42.89 -8.57 23.05
CA ASP A 315 43.45 -9.91 22.85
C ASP A 315 43.68 -10.17 21.35
N TYR A 316 42.78 -9.67 20.50
CA TYR A 316 42.98 -9.68 19.05
C TYR A 316 44.19 -8.83 18.64
N CYS A 317 44.30 -7.59 19.12
CA CYS A 317 45.44 -6.71 18.81
C CYS A 317 46.78 -7.35 19.22
N LYS A 318 46.83 -8.08 20.35
CA LYS A 318 48.06 -8.81 20.75
C LYS A 318 48.47 -9.86 19.72
N GLY A 319 47.50 -10.63 19.21
CA GLY A 319 47.76 -11.63 18.17
C GLY A 319 48.19 -10.99 16.85
N ALA A 320 47.47 -9.97 16.41
CA ALA A 320 47.76 -9.25 15.16
C ALA A 320 49.09 -8.49 15.17
N MET A 321 49.59 -8.11 16.36
CA MET A 321 50.90 -7.48 16.53
C MET A 321 52.09 -8.44 16.39
N VAL A 322 51.87 -9.76 16.31
CA VAL A 322 52.97 -10.72 16.18
C VAL A 322 53.66 -10.57 14.82
N GLY A 323 54.93 -10.17 14.86
CA GLY A 323 55.76 -10.00 13.67
C GLY A 323 55.44 -8.75 12.85
N VAL A 324 54.81 -7.74 13.47
CA VAL A 324 54.67 -6.37 12.98
C VAL A 324 55.00 -5.38 14.10
N ASP A 325 55.32 -4.14 13.75
CA ASP A 325 55.64 -3.07 14.70
C ASP A 325 54.48 -2.10 14.88
N THR A 326 53.57 -2.04 13.89
CA THR A 326 52.38 -1.21 13.90
C THR A 326 51.14 -2.02 13.51
N LEU A 327 50.05 -1.82 14.26
CA LEU A 327 48.71 -2.26 13.88
C LEU A 327 47.78 -1.06 13.74
N LEU A 328 47.32 -0.80 12.52
CA LEU A 328 46.35 0.25 12.21
C LEU A 328 44.93 -0.24 12.53
N VAL A 329 44.16 0.52 13.28
CA VAL A 329 42.75 0.23 13.58
C VAL A 329 41.88 1.14 12.72
N LEU A 330 41.36 0.58 11.64
CA LEU A 330 40.46 1.22 10.69
C LEU A 330 39.01 0.99 11.11
N THR A 331 38.08 1.86 10.70
CA THR A 331 36.70 1.80 11.20
C THR A 331 35.66 1.95 10.10
N ALA A 332 34.79 0.95 9.99
CA ALA A 332 33.59 0.95 9.14
C ALA A 332 32.37 1.42 9.96
N PHE A 333 32.39 2.67 10.43
CA PHE A 333 31.37 3.24 11.32
C PHE A 333 30.97 4.64 10.89
N ASN A 334 29.67 4.95 11.00
CA ASN A 334 29.15 6.30 10.77
C ASN A 334 29.30 7.17 12.03
N GLY A 335 29.75 8.41 11.82
CA GLY A 335 29.93 9.41 12.86
C GLY A 335 31.21 9.24 13.70
N THR A 336 31.26 9.96 14.82
CA THR A 336 32.47 10.12 15.66
C THR A 336 32.89 8.89 16.46
N SER A 337 32.07 7.84 16.47
CA SER A 337 32.35 6.62 17.23
C SER A 337 33.60 5.90 16.75
N GLY A 338 33.84 5.88 15.42
CA GLY A 338 35.02 5.25 14.82
C GLY A 338 36.33 5.80 15.39
N ALA A 339 36.49 7.12 15.37
CA ALA A 339 37.70 7.80 15.81
C ALA A 339 38.04 7.62 17.30
N THR A 340 37.06 7.17 18.11
CA THR A 340 37.22 7.05 19.57
C THR A 340 37.35 5.62 20.06
N PHE A 341 37.33 4.59 19.18
CA PHE A 341 37.34 3.20 19.63
C PHE A 341 38.62 2.79 20.37
N VAL A 342 39.79 3.15 19.83
CA VAL A 342 41.08 2.81 20.46
C VAL A 342 41.21 3.48 21.82
N THR A 343 40.92 4.77 21.91
CA THR A 343 40.92 5.53 23.17
C THR A 343 39.91 4.97 24.17
N ARG A 344 38.67 4.68 23.73
CA ARG A 344 37.63 4.11 24.58
C ARG A 344 38.00 2.74 25.14
N ALA A 345 38.63 1.88 24.32
CA ALA A 345 39.12 0.59 24.78
C ALA A 345 40.26 0.74 25.78
N ALA A 346 41.25 1.60 25.48
CA ALA A 346 42.37 1.87 26.38
C ALA A 346 41.90 2.42 27.73
N ASP A 347 41.04 3.44 27.73
CA ASP A 347 40.48 4.05 28.94
C ASP A 347 39.65 3.05 29.74
N GLY A 348 38.85 2.23 29.06
CA GLY A 348 38.03 1.20 29.69
C GLY A 348 38.86 0.15 30.41
N LEU A 349 39.93 -0.34 29.76
CA LEU A 349 40.88 -1.29 30.34
C LEU A 349 41.62 -0.68 31.53
N ALA A 350 42.14 0.54 31.37
CA ALA A 350 42.85 1.27 32.43
C ALA A 350 41.97 1.51 33.67
N LYS A 351 40.71 1.92 33.48
CA LYS A 351 39.74 2.11 34.58
C LYS A 351 39.48 0.84 35.39
N ARG A 352 39.67 -0.34 34.80
CA ARG A 352 39.52 -1.64 35.46
C ARG A 352 40.85 -2.23 35.92
N ASN A 353 41.94 -1.47 35.82
CA ASN A 353 43.30 -1.93 36.11
C ASN A 353 43.66 -3.21 35.34
N GLU A 354 43.14 -3.34 34.12
CA GLU A 354 43.46 -4.43 33.21
C GLU A 354 44.62 -4.02 32.30
N GLU A 355 45.32 -5.02 31.76
CA GLU A 355 46.33 -4.78 30.73
C GLU A 355 45.74 -4.02 29.54
N GLY A 356 46.43 -2.98 29.10
CA GLY A 356 46.01 -2.10 28.01
C GLY A 356 46.24 -2.69 26.61
N LEU A 357 45.97 -1.86 25.59
CA LEU A 357 46.30 -2.21 24.20
C LEU A 357 47.82 -2.21 23.99
N PRO A 358 48.37 -3.06 23.09
CA PRO A 358 49.78 -3.00 22.72
C PRO A 358 50.22 -1.61 22.23
N SER A 359 51.46 -1.21 22.52
CA SER A 359 51.98 0.13 22.21
C SER A 359 52.01 0.48 20.71
N GLY A 360 52.05 -0.51 19.82
CA GLY A 360 52.01 -0.32 18.36
C GLY A 360 50.62 -0.17 17.75
N VAL A 361 49.55 -0.19 18.56
CA VAL A 361 48.17 -0.02 18.08
C VAL A 361 47.84 1.45 17.86
N VAL A 362 47.46 1.80 16.63
CA VAL A 362 47.17 3.17 16.23
C VAL A 362 45.74 3.25 15.70
N GLY A 363 44.91 4.11 16.30
CA GLY A 363 43.52 4.31 15.88
C GLY A 363 43.37 5.36 14.79
N CYS A 364 42.58 5.06 13.76
CA CYS A 364 42.18 6.03 12.75
C CYS A 364 41.46 7.23 13.41
N GLN A 365 41.94 8.44 13.15
CA GLN A 365 41.30 9.68 13.63
C GLN A 365 40.36 10.30 12.58
N THR A 366 40.46 9.85 11.32
CA THR A 366 39.65 10.36 10.22
C THR A 366 38.22 9.88 10.36
N LEU A 367 37.28 10.82 10.34
CA LEU A 367 35.87 10.50 10.35
C LEU A 367 35.46 9.93 9.00
N PHE A 368 34.76 8.80 9.01
CA PHE A 368 34.23 8.20 7.79
C PHE A 368 33.38 9.19 6.98
N LEU A 369 32.57 10.00 7.67
CA LEU A 369 31.72 11.05 7.07
C LEU A 369 32.49 12.28 6.58
N SER A 370 33.75 12.47 6.97
CA SER A 370 34.53 13.60 6.44
C SER A 370 35.14 13.32 5.06
N SER A 371 35.01 12.10 4.53
CA SER A 371 35.56 11.75 3.22
C SER A 371 34.86 12.51 2.08
N PRO A 372 35.58 13.18 1.17
CA PRO A 372 34.98 13.79 -0.03
C PRO A 372 34.26 12.77 -0.92
N LEU A 373 34.70 11.51 -0.91
CA LEU A 373 34.05 10.43 -1.65
C LEU A 373 32.62 10.17 -1.16
N MET A 374 32.35 10.42 0.13
CA MET A 374 31.02 10.29 0.73
C MET A 374 30.03 11.23 0.06
N VAL A 375 30.37 12.51 -0.03
CA VAL A 375 29.50 13.55 -0.58
C VAL A 375 29.20 13.25 -2.05
N SER A 376 30.23 12.88 -2.83
CA SER A 376 30.02 12.47 -4.22
C SER A 376 29.07 11.28 -4.32
N ALA A 377 29.28 10.23 -3.54
CA ALA A 377 28.45 9.02 -3.60
C ALA A 377 26.99 9.30 -3.22
N LEU A 378 26.74 10.13 -2.21
CA LEU A 378 25.39 10.56 -1.83
C LEU A 378 24.71 11.33 -2.97
N VAL A 379 25.42 12.28 -3.59
CA VAL A 379 24.90 13.04 -4.74
C VAL A 379 24.65 12.14 -5.95
N ASP A 380 25.58 11.24 -6.28
CA ASP A 380 25.45 10.29 -7.38
C ASP A 380 24.26 9.35 -7.17
N CYS A 381 24.07 8.88 -5.93
CA CYS A 381 22.92 8.06 -5.54
C CYS A 381 21.60 8.86 -5.68
N ALA A 382 21.55 10.08 -5.14
CA ALA A 382 20.37 10.94 -5.20
C ALA A 382 19.96 11.26 -6.64
N VAL A 383 20.92 11.66 -7.47
CA VAL A 383 20.70 12.03 -8.88
C VAL A 383 20.23 10.82 -9.67
N HIS A 384 20.86 9.66 -9.47
CA HIS A 384 20.46 8.45 -10.15
C HIS A 384 19.04 8.02 -9.74
N ALA A 385 18.71 8.02 -8.45
CA ALA A 385 17.38 7.72 -7.94
C ALA A 385 16.32 8.67 -8.49
N CYS A 386 16.63 9.96 -8.55
CA CYS A 386 15.77 11.00 -9.12
C CYS A 386 15.50 10.75 -10.61
N GLN A 387 16.54 10.44 -11.40
CA GLN A 387 16.40 10.15 -12.82
C GLN A 387 15.56 8.90 -13.09
N VAL A 388 15.75 7.84 -12.30
CA VAL A 388 14.97 6.60 -12.41
C VAL A 388 13.51 6.83 -12.01
N SER A 389 13.27 7.44 -10.86
CA SER A 389 11.91 7.67 -10.33
C SER A 389 11.08 8.67 -11.13
N THR A 390 11.72 9.49 -11.98
CA THR A 390 11.06 10.42 -12.91
C THR A 390 10.96 9.86 -14.34
N GLY A 391 11.38 8.61 -14.57
CA GLY A 391 11.35 7.98 -15.90
C GLY A 391 12.34 8.57 -16.90
N ARG A 392 13.32 9.37 -16.45
CA ARG A 392 14.39 9.92 -17.29
C ARG A 392 15.49 8.91 -17.59
N LYS A 393 15.64 7.89 -16.74
CA LYS A 393 16.49 6.72 -16.95
C LYS A 393 15.70 5.46 -16.62
N GLU A 394 15.99 4.40 -17.36
CA GLU A 394 15.51 3.06 -16.99
C GLU A 394 16.25 2.55 -15.75
N VAL A 395 15.61 1.65 -15.02
CA VAL A 395 16.28 0.92 -13.94
C VAL A 395 17.39 0.10 -14.58
N PRO A 396 18.67 0.25 -14.17
CA PRO A 396 19.74 -0.54 -14.75
C PRO A 396 19.47 -2.03 -14.58
N GLU A 397 19.42 -2.78 -15.69
CA GLU A 397 19.45 -4.24 -15.63
C GLU A 397 20.87 -4.68 -15.27
N LEU A 398 21.05 -5.26 -14.08
CA LEU A 398 22.34 -5.81 -13.64
C LEU A 398 22.74 -6.99 -14.56
N GLN A 399 23.87 -6.87 -15.26
CA GLN A 399 24.40 -7.90 -16.16
C GLN A 399 25.61 -8.64 -15.58
N GLY A 400 25.74 -9.93 -15.87
CA GLY A 400 26.99 -10.70 -15.71
C GLY A 400 27.69 -10.61 -14.35
N GLU A 401 28.94 -10.12 -14.35
CA GLU A 401 29.82 -9.97 -13.19
C GLU A 401 29.32 -8.93 -12.16
N GLU A 402 28.64 -7.86 -12.60
CA GLU A 402 28.07 -6.84 -11.69
C GLU A 402 27.00 -7.46 -10.77
N LYS A 403 26.27 -8.45 -11.27
CA LYS A 403 25.27 -9.18 -10.49
C LYS A 403 25.91 -10.07 -9.42
N LYS A 404 27.19 -10.43 -9.57
CA LYS A 404 27.95 -11.23 -8.59
C LYS A 404 28.64 -10.36 -7.54
N SER A 405 29.01 -9.12 -7.89
CA SER A 405 29.62 -8.15 -6.96
C SER A 405 28.60 -7.41 -6.09
N VAL A 406 27.35 -7.34 -6.53
CA VAL A 406 26.26 -6.79 -5.71
C VAL A 406 25.75 -7.89 -4.77
N PRO A 407 25.59 -7.61 -3.47
CA PRO A 407 25.00 -8.56 -2.53
C PRO A 407 23.68 -9.15 -3.07
N PRO A 408 23.42 -10.47 -2.92
CA PRO A 408 22.42 -11.23 -3.69
C PRO A 408 20.94 -10.83 -3.50
N TYR A 409 20.65 -9.73 -2.82
CA TYR A 409 19.33 -9.40 -2.30
C TYR A 409 18.86 -7.96 -2.50
N ASN A 410 19.65 -7.02 -3.09
CA ASN A 410 19.16 -5.65 -3.31
C ASN A 410 19.64 -4.99 -4.61
N PRO A 411 18.73 -4.62 -5.54
CA PRO A 411 19.00 -3.61 -6.57
C PRO A 411 19.07 -2.20 -5.93
N PRO A 412 19.74 -1.23 -6.59
CA PRO A 412 20.11 0.06 -5.99
C PRO A 412 18.95 0.98 -5.55
N PHE A 413 17.70 0.69 -5.95
CA PHE A 413 16.49 1.48 -5.62
C PHE A 413 15.30 0.60 -5.21
N TRP A 414 15.56 -0.37 -4.33
CA TRP A 414 14.70 -1.53 -4.03
C TRP A 414 13.27 -1.23 -3.56
N LEU A 415 13.01 -0.09 -2.91
CA LEU A 415 11.71 0.16 -2.30
C LEU A 415 11.16 1.51 -2.74
N THR A 416 10.25 1.46 -3.73
CA THR A 416 9.49 2.63 -4.17
C THR A 416 8.03 2.47 -3.84
N ARG A 417 7.43 3.51 -3.27
CA ARG A 417 5.98 3.66 -3.14
C ARG A 417 5.53 4.74 -4.11
N ASP A 418 4.71 4.37 -5.09
CA ASP A 418 3.98 5.34 -5.89
C ASP A 418 2.65 5.73 -5.21
N ALA A 419 2.11 6.92 -5.53
CA ALA A 419 0.93 7.50 -4.89
C ALA A 419 -0.40 6.73 -5.13
N ALA A 420 -0.36 5.45 -5.49
CA ALA A 420 -1.55 4.64 -5.68
C ALA A 420 -2.24 4.38 -4.31
N PRO A 421 -3.48 4.86 -4.09
CA PRO A 421 -4.24 4.50 -2.91
C PRO A 421 -4.49 2.99 -2.93
N GLY A 422 -4.12 2.28 -1.87
CA GLY A 422 -4.55 0.90 -1.63
C GLY A 422 -3.58 -0.22 -2.03
N HIS A 423 -2.34 0.05 -2.45
CA HIS A 423 -1.39 -1.04 -2.75
C HIS A 423 -0.60 -1.57 -1.54
N ASN A 424 -0.60 -0.86 -0.42
CA ASN A 424 0.18 -1.24 0.77
C ASN A 424 -0.64 -1.71 1.97
N ASP A 425 -1.96 -1.88 1.81
CA ASP A 425 -2.78 -2.59 2.78
C ASP A 425 -3.04 -4.02 2.29
N ARG A 426 -2.45 -5.00 2.99
CA ARG A 426 -2.87 -6.43 3.06
C ARG A 426 -2.51 -7.43 1.94
N THR A 427 -1.66 -7.13 0.97
CA THR A 427 -1.20 -8.15 -0.01
C THR A 427 0.33 -8.09 -0.11
N ILE A 428 1.11 -8.93 0.56
CA ILE A 428 1.46 -10.30 0.19
C ILE A 428 1.83 -11.07 1.47
N ILE A 429 0.88 -11.84 2.00
CA ILE A 429 1.19 -13.15 2.59
C ILE A 429 0.34 -14.10 1.77
N ARG A 430 0.92 -14.69 0.71
CA ARG A 430 0.35 -15.93 0.19
C ARG A 430 0.63 -16.97 1.28
N PRO A 431 -0.39 -17.63 1.86
CA PRO A 431 -0.13 -18.79 2.69
C PRO A 431 0.58 -19.81 1.80
N SER A 432 1.80 -20.21 2.16
CA SER A 432 2.39 -21.39 1.53
C SER A 432 1.50 -22.57 1.90
N THR A 433 0.76 -23.12 0.94
CA THR A 433 -0.01 -24.35 1.14
C THR A 433 0.86 -25.59 1.34
N ASP A 434 2.19 -25.46 1.37
CA ASP A 434 3.12 -26.57 1.56
C ASP A 434 3.80 -26.57 2.94
N ARG A 435 2.99 -26.50 4.01
CA ARG A 435 3.41 -26.96 5.36
C ARG A 435 2.39 -27.94 5.92
N LYS A 436 2.24 -29.08 5.26
CA LYS A 436 1.62 -30.28 5.82
C LYS A 436 2.37 -31.58 5.47
N ALA A 437 3.69 -31.49 5.31
CA ALA A 437 4.56 -32.65 5.14
C ALA A 437 5.90 -32.47 5.85
N ALA A 438 5.88 -32.27 7.18
CA ALA A 438 7.07 -32.37 8.03
C ALA A 438 6.71 -32.50 9.52
N LEU A 439 5.71 -33.32 9.86
CA LEU A 439 5.45 -33.76 11.23
C LEU A 439 5.04 -35.24 11.21
N GLU A 440 5.87 -36.08 10.59
CA GLU A 440 5.92 -37.50 10.94
C GLU A 440 7.37 -37.78 11.34
N GLY A 441 7.57 -37.94 12.65
CA GLY A 441 8.85 -38.34 13.21
C GLY A 441 9.27 -39.72 12.70
N PRO A 442 10.58 -40.05 12.75
CA PRO A 442 11.07 -41.34 12.28
C PRO A 442 10.44 -42.48 13.09
N LYS A 443 9.83 -43.42 12.36
CA LYS A 443 9.36 -44.72 12.87
C LYS A 443 10.51 -45.44 13.55
N THR A 444 10.41 -45.61 14.87
CA THR A 444 11.26 -46.53 15.62
C THR A 444 10.86 -47.97 15.30
N VAL A 445 11.73 -48.66 14.58
CA VAL A 445 11.72 -50.13 14.48
C VAL A 445 12.22 -50.67 15.82
N GLY A 446 11.47 -51.62 16.36
CA GLY A 446 11.58 -52.08 17.75
C GLY A 446 12.88 -52.77 18.14
N ALA A 447 13.15 -52.72 19.44
CA ALA A 447 13.98 -53.70 20.12
C ALA A 447 13.22 -54.17 21.37
N ASN A 448 12.92 -55.48 21.36
CA ASN A 448 12.60 -56.27 22.54
C ASN A 448 13.59 -55.96 23.68
N ASN A 449 13.09 -55.73 24.89
CA ASN A 449 13.62 -56.49 26.01
C ASN A 449 12.68 -56.58 27.20
N LYS A 450 12.77 -57.74 27.83
CA LYS A 450 11.92 -58.30 28.87
C LYS A 450 12.07 -57.58 30.21
N THR A 451 10.98 -57.62 30.96
CA THR A 451 10.88 -57.58 32.43
C THR A 451 11.96 -58.38 33.16
N VAL A 452 12.41 -57.83 34.30
CA VAL A 452 12.88 -58.37 35.61
C VAL A 452 13.86 -57.30 36.12
N GLY A 453 13.78 -56.67 37.30
CA GLY A 453 13.28 -57.03 38.62
C GLY A 453 14.33 -56.51 39.62
N ALA A 454 13.87 -56.08 40.80
CA ALA A 454 14.59 -55.52 41.95
C ALA A 454 15.02 -54.04 41.85
#